data_AF-A0AB73B876-F1
#
_entry.id   AF-A0AB73B876-F1
#
_cell.length_a   1.000
_cell.length_b   1.000
_cell.length_c   1.000
_cell.angle_alpha   90.00
_cell.angle_beta   90.00
_cell.angle_gamma   90.00
#
_symmetry.space_group_name_H-M   'P 1'
#
loop_
_entity.id
_entity.type
_entity.pdbx_description
1 polymer ?
#
loop_
_entity_poly.entity_id
_entity_poly.type
_entity_poly.pdbx_seq_one_letter_code
_entity_poly.pdbx_strand_id
1 'polypeptide(L)'
;MLVIHAPYGQHRLAPLITSDGVSLAAELALRFGALMACFLAAVAALKVSDVAKWLQSSRLGYKAAYVVGTSLQFLAQGRLVVQAVRDANKLDGVRMRPRNVLSRFIVPVISKLLTQGAQRGEALSAIGFDRPGPRTLLVPLERSVTQSCICILFPLLSAVVVVATWI
;
A
#
# COMPACT_ATOMS: atom_id res chain seq x y z
N MET A 1 11.83 -17.95 -12.00
CA MET A 1 10.96 -18.79 -12.85
C MET A 1 11.75 -19.60 -13.87
N LEU A 2 12.66 -18.98 -14.64
CA LEU A 2 13.43 -19.64 -15.70
C LEU A 2 14.30 -20.83 -15.23
N VAL A 3 15.07 -20.66 -14.16
CA VAL A 3 15.97 -21.73 -13.63
C VAL A 3 15.20 -22.96 -13.12
N ILE A 4 13.93 -22.77 -12.70
CA ILE A 4 13.11 -23.83 -12.11
C ILE A 4 12.43 -24.68 -13.19
N HIS A 5 12.01 -24.07 -14.31
CA HIS A 5 11.20 -24.75 -15.34
C HIS A 5 12.00 -25.12 -16.61
N ALA A 6 13.18 -24.53 -16.84
CA ALA A 6 14.05 -24.85 -17.98
C ALA A 6 14.40 -26.35 -18.13
N PRO A 7 14.60 -27.16 -17.07
CA PRO A 7 15.00 -28.57 -17.25
C PRO A 7 13.82 -29.52 -17.54
N TYR A 8 12.57 -29.04 -17.49
CA TYR A 8 11.38 -29.88 -17.67
C TYR A 8 10.77 -29.68 -19.07
N GLY A 9 11.00 -30.64 -19.96
CA GLY A 9 10.48 -30.63 -21.33
C GLY A 9 10.95 -31.82 -22.15
N GLN A 10 10.28 -32.10 -23.27
CA GLN A 10 10.57 -33.27 -24.11
C GLN A 10 11.67 -32.97 -25.15
N HIS A 11 11.74 -31.73 -25.62
CA HIS A 11 12.71 -31.29 -26.62
C HIS A 11 13.89 -30.57 -25.97
N ARG A 12 15.06 -31.24 -25.93
CA ARG A 12 16.30 -30.71 -25.36
C ARG A 12 17.03 -29.83 -26.39
N LEU A 13 17.34 -28.60 -26.00
CA LEU A 13 18.17 -27.67 -26.77
C LEU A 13 19.63 -27.67 -26.27
N ALA A 14 19.82 -27.83 -24.95
CA ALA A 14 21.13 -27.90 -24.29
C ALA A 14 21.03 -28.74 -23.00
N PRO A 15 22.15 -29.19 -22.39
CA PRO A 15 22.08 -29.86 -21.09
C PRO A 15 21.41 -28.95 -20.05
N LEU A 16 20.34 -29.45 -19.42
CA LEU A 16 19.43 -28.75 -18.48
C LEU A 16 18.52 -27.66 -19.08
N ILE A 17 18.47 -27.46 -20.41
CA ILE A 17 17.57 -26.49 -21.06
C ILE A 17 16.73 -27.18 -22.13
N THR A 18 15.42 -27.11 -21.95
CA THR A 18 14.39 -27.63 -22.86
C THR A 18 13.60 -26.48 -23.49
N SER A 19 13.20 -26.60 -24.75
CA SER A 19 12.41 -25.55 -25.44
C SER A 19 11.07 -25.32 -24.76
N ASP A 20 10.43 -26.41 -24.36
CA ASP A 20 9.09 -26.42 -23.75
C ASP A 20 9.13 -25.82 -22.34
N GLY A 21 10.20 -26.12 -21.58
CA GLY A 21 10.43 -25.53 -20.27
C GLY A 21 10.76 -24.04 -20.34
N VAL A 22 11.45 -23.60 -21.39
CA VAL A 22 11.77 -22.17 -21.61
C VAL A 22 10.54 -21.37 -22.04
N SER A 23 9.70 -21.89 -22.94
CA SER A 23 8.48 -21.21 -23.38
C SER A 23 7.49 -21.04 -22.22
N LEU A 24 7.27 -22.10 -21.44
CA LEU A 24 6.42 -22.07 -20.26
C LEU A 24 6.97 -21.15 -19.16
N ALA A 25 8.29 -21.17 -18.94
CA ALA A 25 8.92 -20.26 -17.99
C ALA A 25 8.79 -18.79 -18.42
N ALA A 26 8.91 -18.51 -19.72
CA ALA A 26 8.76 -17.17 -20.28
C ALA A 26 7.32 -16.67 -20.11
N GLU A 27 6.32 -17.49 -20.41
CA GLU A 27 4.91 -17.16 -20.23
C GLU A 27 4.58 -16.82 -18.76
N LEU A 28 5.00 -17.66 -17.82
CA LEU A 28 4.82 -17.43 -16.38
C LEU A 28 5.54 -16.17 -15.89
N ALA A 29 6.78 -15.95 -16.36
CA ALA A 29 7.54 -14.76 -16.01
C ALA A 29 6.86 -13.49 -16.54
N LEU A 30 6.30 -13.52 -17.75
CA LEU A 30 5.57 -12.39 -18.34
C LEU A 30 4.29 -12.08 -17.56
N ARG A 31 3.51 -13.11 -17.19
CA ARG A 31 2.30 -12.96 -16.37
C ARG A 31 2.62 -12.34 -15.01
N PHE A 32 3.64 -12.86 -14.34
CA PHE A 32 4.07 -12.32 -13.05
C PHE A 32 4.59 -10.89 -13.18
N GLY A 33 5.41 -10.62 -14.21
CA GLY A 33 5.92 -9.28 -14.49
C GLY A 33 4.82 -8.27 -14.76
N ALA A 34 3.81 -8.64 -15.55
CA ALA A 34 2.65 -7.80 -15.83
C ALA A 34 1.84 -7.52 -14.56
N LEU A 35 1.60 -8.54 -13.73
CA LEU A 35 0.89 -8.39 -12.45
C LEU A 35 1.66 -7.45 -11.51
N MET A 36 2.97 -7.66 -11.36
CA MET A 36 3.82 -6.80 -10.53
C MET A 36 3.88 -5.37 -11.06
N ALA A 37 4.00 -5.18 -12.38
CA ALA A 37 4.00 -3.86 -12.99
C ALA A 37 2.67 -3.12 -12.73
N CYS A 38 1.54 -3.81 -12.85
CA CYS A 38 0.22 -3.26 -12.51
C CYS A 38 0.15 -2.86 -11.02
N PHE A 39 0.63 -3.73 -10.13
CA PHE A 39 0.68 -3.45 -8.70
C PHE A 39 1.57 -2.23 -8.38
N LEU A 40 2.78 -2.17 -8.94
CA LEU A 40 3.71 -1.06 -8.78
C LEU A 40 3.13 0.25 -9.33
N ALA A 41 2.52 0.22 -10.51
CA ALA A 41 1.84 1.38 -11.09
C ALA A 41 0.69 1.86 -10.20
N ALA A 42 -0.12 0.95 -9.66
CA ALA A 42 -1.19 1.30 -8.74
C ALA A 42 -0.65 1.97 -7.46
N VAL A 43 0.39 1.41 -6.85
CA VAL A 43 1.01 1.98 -5.64
C VAL A 43 1.67 3.33 -5.92
N ALA A 44 2.28 3.52 -7.10
CA ALA A 44 2.91 4.77 -7.47
C ALA A 44 1.90 5.89 -7.80
N ALA A 45 0.76 5.53 -8.41
CA ALA A 45 -0.26 6.49 -8.82
C ALA A 45 -1.22 6.87 -7.69
N LEU A 46 -1.48 5.97 -6.74
CA LEU A 46 -2.43 6.19 -5.66
C LEU A 46 -1.79 6.98 -4.51
N LYS A 47 -2.30 8.18 -4.27
CA LYS A 47 -2.00 8.91 -3.03
C LYS A 47 -2.85 8.37 -1.90
N VAL A 48 -2.24 8.23 -0.73
CA VAL A 48 -2.87 7.89 0.55
C VAL A 48 -4.12 8.74 0.82
N SER A 49 -4.06 10.04 0.52
CA SER A 49 -5.19 10.97 0.67
C SER A 49 -6.40 10.59 -0.17
N ASP A 50 -6.18 10.08 -1.37
CA ASP A 50 -7.23 9.83 -2.35
C ASP A 50 -7.94 8.51 -2.06
N VAL A 51 -7.21 7.52 -1.55
CA VAL A 51 -7.78 6.27 -1.00
C VAL A 51 -8.68 6.55 0.21
N ALA A 52 -8.25 7.41 1.13
CA ALA A 52 -9.05 7.78 2.29
C ALA A 52 -10.33 8.53 1.90
N LYS A 53 -10.24 9.47 0.94
CA LYS A 53 -11.41 10.18 0.38
C LYS A 53 -12.37 9.23 -0.35
N TRP A 54 -11.83 8.32 -1.16
CA TRP A 54 -12.64 7.31 -1.85
C TRP A 54 -13.38 6.42 -0.86
N LEU A 55 -12.70 5.98 0.20
CA LEU A 55 -13.29 5.17 1.25
C LEU A 55 -14.38 5.94 2.01
N GLN A 56 -14.22 7.26 2.19
CA GLN A 56 -15.22 8.13 2.81
C GLN A 56 -16.49 8.27 1.96
N SER A 57 -16.36 8.23 0.63
CA SER A 57 -17.48 8.23 -0.32
C SER A 57 -18.11 6.85 -0.54
N SER A 58 -17.45 5.79 -0.09
CA SER A 58 -17.89 4.40 -0.26
C SER A 58 -18.90 3.98 0.83
N ARG A 59 -19.64 2.89 0.55
CA ARG A 59 -20.65 2.30 1.47
C ARG A 59 -20.07 1.81 2.80
N LEU A 60 -18.74 1.73 2.95
CA LEU A 60 -18.07 1.37 4.21
C LEU A 60 -18.15 2.47 5.28
N GLY A 61 -18.55 3.69 4.91
CA GLY A 61 -18.85 4.76 5.85
C GLY A 61 -17.63 5.53 6.38
N TYR A 62 -17.89 6.73 6.92
CA TYR A 62 -16.88 7.69 7.32
C TYR A 62 -15.91 7.20 8.43
N LYS A 63 -16.34 6.26 9.28
CA LYS A 63 -15.52 5.71 10.36
C LYS A 63 -14.38 4.83 9.82
N ALA A 64 -14.67 3.98 8.84
CA ALA A 64 -13.67 3.14 8.20
C ALA A 64 -12.65 3.99 7.43
N ALA A 65 -13.13 5.00 6.70
CA ALA A 65 -12.28 5.97 6.00
C ALA A 65 -11.34 6.71 6.95
N TYR A 66 -11.86 7.13 8.10
CA TYR A 66 -11.06 7.78 9.13
C TYR A 66 -10.02 6.82 9.73
N VAL A 67 -10.38 5.60 10.10
CA VAL A 67 -9.42 4.61 10.65
C VAL A 67 -8.30 4.31 9.66
N VAL A 68 -8.62 4.09 8.39
CA VAL A 68 -7.61 3.81 7.35
C VAL A 68 -6.73 5.03 7.09
N GLY A 69 -7.34 6.22 6.92
CA GLY A 69 -6.61 7.46 6.68
C GLY A 69 -5.71 7.84 7.85
N THR A 70 -6.20 7.71 9.08
CA THR A 70 -5.40 7.96 10.28
C THR A 70 -4.31 6.93 10.48
N SER A 71 -4.57 5.63 10.28
CA SER A 71 -3.53 4.60 10.37
C SER A 71 -2.38 4.85 9.40
N LEU A 72 -2.69 5.27 8.17
CA LEU A 72 -1.67 5.62 7.16
C LEU A 72 -0.89 6.88 7.54
N GLN A 73 -1.56 7.91 8.07
CA GLN A 73 -0.87 9.10 8.59
C GLN A 73 -0.02 8.80 9.83
N PHE A 74 -0.53 7.96 10.74
CA PHE A 74 0.19 7.49 11.92
C PHE A 74 1.44 6.70 11.55
N LEU A 75 1.43 5.95 10.43
CA LEU A 75 2.62 5.25 9.95
C LEU A 75 3.74 6.23 9.59
N ALA A 76 3.41 7.28 8.81
CA ALA A 76 4.38 8.30 8.41
C ALA A 76 4.90 9.12 9.60
N GLN A 77 4.00 9.51 10.51
CA GLN A 77 4.35 10.29 11.70
C GLN A 77 5.08 9.45 12.75
N GLY A 78 4.73 8.17 12.87
CA GLY A 78 5.40 7.22 13.74
C GLY A 78 6.87 7.07 13.39
N ARG A 79 7.23 7.12 12.10
CA ARG A 79 8.63 7.16 11.66
C ARG A 79 9.38 8.36 12.22
N LEU A 80 8.77 9.54 12.26
CA LEU A 80 9.37 10.75 12.83
C LEU A 80 9.53 10.64 14.35
N VAL A 81 8.53 10.09 15.05
CA VAL A 81 8.60 9.84 16.51
C VAL A 81 9.71 8.85 16.83
N VAL A 82 9.83 7.77 16.06
CA VAL A 82 10.88 6.75 16.18
C VAL A 82 12.27 7.38 15.95
N GLN A 83 12.41 8.23 14.93
CA GLN A 83 13.67 8.96 14.69
C GLN A 83 14.01 9.90 15.85
N ALA A 84 13.05 10.69 16.31
CA ALA A 84 13.25 11.62 17.43
C ALA A 84 13.65 10.90 18.73
N VAL A 85 13.03 9.76 19.05
CA VAL A 85 13.41 8.95 20.22
C VAL A 85 14.77 8.30 20.02
N ARG A 86 15.11 7.88 18.79
CA ARG A 86 16.43 7.34 18.48
C ARG A 86 17.52 8.38 18.66
N ASP A 87 17.29 9.59 18.17
CA ASP A 87 18.27 10.66 18.22
C ASP A 87 18.42 11.23 19.64
N ALA A 88 17.33 11.32 20.41
CA ALA A 88 17.41 11.63 21.85
C ALA A 88 18.28 10.60 22.61
N ASN A 89 18.07 9.29 22.39
CA ASN A 89 18.89 8.25 23.02
C ASN A 89 20.36 8.31 22.59
N LYS A 90 20.65 8.73 21.35
CA LYS A 90 22.04 8.93 20.89
C LYS A 90 22.69 10.13 21.57
N LEU A 91 21.97 11.25 21.71
CA LEU A 91 22.45 12.46 22.39
C LEU A 91 22.74 12.19 23.87
N ASP A 92 21.93 11.35 24.51
CA ASP A 92 22.15 10.89 25.90
C ASP A 92 23.30 9.86 26.03
N GLY A 93 24.00 9.52 24.95
CA GLY A 93 25.11 8.56 24.96
C GLY A 93 24.69 7.11 25.25
N VAL A 94 23.39 6.79 25.17
CA VAL A 94 22.85 5.49 25.55
C VAL A 94 23.07 4.48 24.43
N ARG A 95 23.88 3.44 24.69
CA ARG A 95 23.99 2.30 23.77
C ARG A 95 22.72 1.44 23.86
N MET A 96 22.02 1.30 22.74
CA MET A 96 20.82 0.46 22.62
C MET A 96 21.20 -1.02 22.76
N ARG A 97 21.06 -1.58 23.97
CA ARG A 97 21.20 -3.01 24.25
C ARG A 97 19.81 -3.67 24.28
N PRO A 98 19.65 -4.93 23.85
CA PRO A 98 18.34 -5.61 23.79
C PRO A 98 17.57 -5.56 25.11
N ARG A 99 18.27 -5.61 26.26
CA ARG A 99 17.66 -5.49 27.61
C ARG A 99 17.01 -4.12 27.89
N ASN A 100 17.47 -3.05 27.25
CA ASN A 100 17.05 -1.68 27.53
C ASN A 100 16.16 -1.07 26.43
N VAL A 101 16.02 -1.74 25.28
CA VAL A 101 15.21 -1.27 24.15
C VAL A 101 13.74 -1.07 24.55
N LEU A 102 13.18 -1.98 25.36
CA LEU A 102 11.78 -1.88 25.77
C LEU A 102 11.51 -0.58 26.54
N SER A 103 12.25 -0.33 27.62
CA SER A 103 12.05 0.83 28.49
C SER A 103 12.50 2.15 27.87
N ARG A 104 13.61 2.16 27.10
CA ARG A 104 14.22 3.41 26.60
C ARG A 104 13.80 3.80 25.18
N PHE A 105 13.17 2.89 24.44
CA PHE A 105 12.77 3.13 23.06
C PHE A 105 11.29 2.85 22.82
N ILE A 106 10.81 1.64 23.14
CA ILE A 106 9.44 1.24 22.83
C ILE A 106 8.43 2.02 23.69
N VAL A 107 8.61 2.07 25.01
CA VAL A 107 7.70 2.78 25.92
C VAL A 107 7.59 4.27 25.57
N PRO A 108 8.69 5.03 25.35
CA PRO A 108 8.61 6.43 24.93
C PRO A 108 7.93 6.63 23.57
N VAL A 109 8.16 5.74 22.60
CA VAL A 109 7.51 5.82 21.28
C VAL A 109 6.01 5.60 21.43
N ILE A 110 5.59 4.54 22.14
CA ILE A 110 4.17 4.25 22.38
C ILE A 110 3.50 5.40 23.14
N SER A 111 4.14 5.90 24.20
CA SER A 111 3.61 7.02 24.98
C SER A 111 3.41 8.26 24.12
N LYS A 112 4.41 8.67 23.32
CA LYS A 112 4.27 9.82 22.41
C LYS A 112 3.16 9.62 21.38
N LEU A 113 3.05 8.42 20.80
CA LEU A 113 1.99 8.12 19.83
C LEU A 113 0.60 8.13 20.46
N LEU A 114 0.45 7.58 21.67
CA LEU A 114 -0.81 7.60 22.41
C LEU A 114 -1.23 9.02 22.79
N THR A 115 -0.31 9.85 23.29
CA THR A 115 -0.61 11.25 23.62
C THR A 115 -1.03 12.04 22.38
N GLN A 116 -0.33 11.86 21.25
CA GLN A 116 -0.72 12.50 19.98
C GLN A 116 -2.07 12.00 19.47
N GLY A 117 -2.36 10.71 19.63
CA GLY A 117 -3.66 10.13 19.27
C GLY A 117 -4.81 10.67 20.13
N ALA A 118 -4.60 10.76 21.44
CA ALA A 118 -5.59 11.27 22.39
C ALA A 118 -5.94 12.74 22.12
N GLN A 119 -4.93 13.61 21.94
CA GLN A 119 -5.15 15.03 21.62
C GLN A 119 -5.94 15.22 20.32
N ARG A 120 -5.67 14.39 19.30
CA ARG A 120 -6.44 14.42 18.04
C ARG A 120 -7.86 13.91 18.23
N GLY A 121 -8.06 12.85 19.00
CA GLY A 121 -9.39 12.31 19.31
C GLY A 121 -10.27 13.34 20.01
N GLU A 122 -9.71 14.06 20.98
CA GLU A 122 -10.41 15.13 21.69
C GLU A 122 -10.80 16.29 20.76
N ALA A 123 -9.86 16.75 19.91
CA ALA A 123 -10.14 17.77 18.91
C ALA A 123 -11.24 17.34 17.91
N LEU A 124 -11.26 16.07 17.52
CA LEU A 124 -12.28 15.51 16.63
C LEU A 124 -13.65 15.41 17.30
N SER A 125 -13.67 15.04 18.58
CA SER A 125 -14.91 15.06 19.37
C SER A 125 -15.46 16.48 19.50
N ALA A 126 -14.59 17.47 19.72
CA ALA A 126 -14.96 18.88 19.84
C ALA A 126 -15.61 19.45 18.56
N ILE A 127 -15.14 19.04 17.37
CA ILE A 127 -15.77 19.42 16.08
C ILE A 127 -17.04 18.60 15.76
N GLY A 128 -17.48 17.74 16.67
CA GLY A 128 -18.68 16.91 16.49
C GLY A 128 -18.51 15.76 15.52
N PHE A 129 -17.29 15.21 15.37
CA PHE A 129 -17.03 14.12 14.43
C PHE A 129 -17.87 12.86 14.69
N ASP A 130 -18.35 12.62 15.91
CA ASP A 130 -19.21 11.47 16.22
C ASP A 130 -20.72 11.75 16.07
N ARG A 131 -21.11 13.00 15.76
CA ARG A 131 -22.53 13.34 15.56
C ARG A 131 -23.05 12.76 14.24
N PRO A 132 -24.26 12.16 14.22
CA PRO A 132 -24.89 11.69 12.99
C PRO A 132 -25.38 12.89 12.15
N GLY A 133 -25.19 12.83 10.83
CA GLY A 133 -25.63 13.87 9.90
C GLY A 133 -24.99 13.78 8.51
N PRO A 134 -25.52 14.51 7.51
CA PRO A 134 -24.95 14.57 6.17
C PRO A 134 -23.57 15.20 6.22
N ARG A 135 -22.56 14.55 5.62
CA ARG A 135 -21.18 15.03 5.58
C ARG A 135 -20.83 15.52 4.20
N THR A 136 -20.17 16.66 4.14
CA THR A 136 -19.59 17.21 2.91
C THR A 136 -18.08 16.96 2.87
N LEU A 137 -17.54 16.80 1.67
CA LEU A 137 -16.10 16.73 1.45
C LEU A 137 -15.58 18.14 1.21
N LEU A 138 -14.59 18.58 1.99
CA LEU A 138 -14.00 19.91 1.84
C LEU A 138 -13.27 20.08 0.49
N VAL A 139 -12.63 19.01 0.02
CA VAL A 139 -11.98 18.96 -1.30
C VAL A 139 -12.62 17.82 -2.10
N PRO A 140 -13.39 18.13 -3.17
CA PRO A 140 -14.02 17.10 -3.98
C PRO A 140 -12.96 16.25 -4.69
N LEU A 141 -13.31 14.98 -4.96
CA LEU A 141 -12.54 14.14 -5.86
C LEU A 141 -12.91 14.56 -7.29
N GLU A 142 -12.09 15.39 -7.91
CA GLU A 142 -12.26 15.72 -9.34
C GLU A 142 -12.05 14.44 -10.15
N ARG A 143 -13.13 13.93 -10.73
CA ARG A 143 -13.07 12.79 -11.64
C ARG A 143 -12.98 13.34 -13.05
N SER A 144 -11.78 13.35 -13.62
CA SER A 144 -11.61 13.73 -15.02
C SER A 144 -12.28 12.69 -15.93
N VAL A 145 -12.96 13.15 -16.98
CA VAL A 145 -13.61 12.28 -17.97
C VAL A 145 -12.58 11.35 -18.63
N THR A 146 -11.36 11.85 -18.85
CA THR A 146 -10.25 11.05 -19.40
C THR A 146 -9.85 9.91 -18.47
N GLN A 147 -9.88 10.13 -17.15
CA GLN A 147 -9.57 9.09 -16.16
C GLN A 147 -10.65 8.00 -16.13
N SER A 148 -11.93 8.37 -16.24
CA SER A 148 -13.02 7.39 -16.38
C SER A 148 -12.88 6.56 -17.64
N CYS A 149 -12.57 7.19 -18.78
CA CYS A 149 -12.34 6.48 -20.02
C CYS A 149 -11.17 5.51 -19.91
N ILE A 150 -10.02 5.93 -19.37
CA ILE A 150 -8.85 5.06 -19.19
C ILE A 150 -9.18 3.87 -18.28
N CYS A 151 -9.88 4.10 -17.16
CA CYS A 151 -10.28 3.04 -16.24
C CYS A 151 -11.17 1.97 -16.88
N ILE A 152 -11.91 2.30 -17.92
CA ILE A 152 -12.80 1.36 -18.63
C ILE A 152 -12.08 0.75 -19.84
N LEU A 153 -11.35 1.57 -20.59
CA LEU A 153 -10.70 1.16 -21.83
C LEU A 153 -9.59 0.16 -21.56
N PHE A 154 -8.77 0.38 -20.52
CA PHE A 154 -7.63 -0.48 -20.18
C PHE A 154 -8.01 -1.92 -19.81
N PRO A 155 -8.96 -2.18 -18.89
CA PRO A 155 -9.39 -3.56 -18.61
C PRO A 155 -10.08 -4.20 -19.81
N LEU A 156 -10.83 -3.43 -20.60
CA LEU A 156 -11.53 -3.93 -21.77
C LEU A 156 -10.54 -4.35 -22.86
N LEU A 157 -9.50 -3.55 -23.13
CA LEU A 157 -8.39 -3.92 -24.00
C LEU A 157 -7.65 -5.16 -23.49
N SER A 158 -7.39 -5.24 -22.18
CA SER A 158 -6.74 -6.41 -21.60
C SER A 158 -7.56 -7.69 -21.75
N ALA A 159 -8.89 -7.61 -21.57
CA ALA A 159 -9.80 -8.73 -21.75
C ALA A 159 -9.86 -9.17 -23.22
N VAL A 160 -9.91 -8.22 -24.16
CA VAL A 160 -9.89 -8.51 -25.60
C VAL A 160 -8.59 -9.21 -25.99
N VAL A 161 -7.43 -8.75 -25.50
CA VAL A 161 -6.14 -9.40 -25.78
C VAL A 161 -6.11 -10.82 -25.22
N VAL A 162 -6.56 -11.03 -23.97
CA VAL A 162 -6.62 -12.38 -23.38
C VAL A 162 -7.51 -13.29 -24.22
N VAL A 163 -8.72 -12.84 -24.58
CA VAL A 163 -9.66 -13.62 -25.41
C VAL A 163 -9.06 -13.93 -26.79
N ALA A 164 -8.42 -12.95 -27.44
CA ALA A 164 -7.79 -13.13 -28.74
C ALA A 164 -6.56 -14.04 -28.73
N THR A 165 -5.88 -14.17 -27.58
CA THR A 165 -4.74 -15.09 -27.41
C THR A 165 -5.16 -16.49 -26.97
N TRP A 166 -6.40 -16.65 -26.49
CA TRP A 166 -6.98 -17.93 -26.04
C TRP A 166 -7.84 -18.62 -27.11
N ILE A 167 -8.34 -17.87 -28.10
CA ILE A 167 -8.99 -18.39 -29.33
C ILE A 167 -7.91 -18.74 -30.34
#